data_AF-A0A3M1DC20-F1
#
_entry.id   AF-A0A3M1DC20-F1
#
_cell.length_a   1.000
_cell.length_b   1.000
_cell.length_c   1.000
_cell.angle_alpha   90.00
_cell.angle_beta   90.00
_cell.angle_gamma   90.00
#
_symmetry.space_group_name_H-M   'P 1'
#
loop_
_entity.id
_entity.type
_entity.pdbx_description
1 polymer ?
#
loop_
_entity_poly.entity_id
_entity_poly.type
_entity_poly.pdbx_seq_one_letter_code
_entity_poly.pdbx_strand_id
1 'polypeptide(L)'
;DALRALERAANFAPGNIRAHLELARLYRKMGRIGDAIAEIELAKHYGEPNRDAKLLLAQLYVDKGSNLELAEKYLNELTAGGVVDPEAMKAKVRLFMFKKDFGAAGRVVEQLEEVFPEDEDVRRLKAELADRRRKASKKRGHRRKGGGFKIIRMDQ
;
A
#
# COMPACT_ATOMS: atom_id res chain seq x y z
N ASP A 1 14.58 20.72 -16.20
CA ASP A 1 13.50 19.84 -15.69
C ASP A 1 14.07 18.51 -15.23
N ALA A 2 13.89 18.16 -13.95
CA ALA A 2 14.37 16.90 -13.38
C ALA A 2 13.80 15.67 -14.09
N LEU A 3 12.55 15.75 -14.58
CA LEU A 3 11.90 14.71 -15.36
C LEU A 3 12.69 14.35 -16.64
N ARG A 4 12.97 15.35 -17.48
CA ARG A 4 13.73 15.18 -18.74
C ARG A 4 15.16 14.69 -18.52
N ALA A 5 15.76 14.97 -17.35
CA ALA A 5 17.08 14.44 -17.02
C ALA A 5 17.01 12.96 -16.67
N LEU A 6 16.00 12.55 -15.89
CA LEU A 6 15.79 11.15 -15.49
C LEU A 6 15.33 10.27 -16.65
N GLU A 7 14.46 10.76 -17.52
CA GLU A 7 14.04 10.04 -18.75
C GLU A 7 15.26 9.75 -19.65
N ARG A 8 16.14 10.74 -19.84
CA ARG A 8 17.38 10.53 -20.60
C ARG A 8 18.32 9.53 -19.92
N ALA A 9 18.43 9.57 -18.59
CA ALA A 9 19.25 8.64 -17.84
C ALA A 9 18.74 7.19 -17.95
N ALA A 10 17.42 6.99 -17.84
CA ALA A 10 16.77 5.69 -18.02
C ALA A 10 16.96 5.16 -19.45
N ASN A 11 16.83 6.03 -20.45
CA ASN A 11 17.05 5.65 -21.86
C ASN A 11 18.52 5.31 -22.17
N PHE A 12 19.47 6.04 -21.58
CA PHE A 12 20.90 5.83 -21.83
C PHE A 12 21.43 4.57 -21.14
N ALA A 13 20.87 4.22 -19.98
CA ALA A 13 21.22 3.02 -19.23
C ALA A 13 19.96 2.26 -18.81
N PRO A 14 19.34 1.49 -19.72
CA PRO A 14 18.08 0.78 -19.44
C PRO A 14 18.17 -0.24 -18.29
N GLY A 15 19.36 -0.75 -18.00
CA GLY A 15 19.60 -1.63 -16.84
C GLY A 15 19.82 -0.92 -15.51
N ASN A 16 19.82 0.41 -15.49
CA ASN A 16 20.10 1.17 -14.27
C ASN A 16 18.84 1.32 -13.42
N ILE A 17 18.61 0.36 -12.53
CA ILE A 17 17.48 0.35 -11.58
C ILE A 17 17.33 1.66 -10.79
N ARG A 18 18.43 2.36 -10.50
CA ARG A 18 18.40 3.62 -9.75
C ARG A 18 17.76 4.75 -10.56
N ALA A 19 18.01 4.81 -11.86
CA ALA A 19 17.40 5.81 -12.73
C ALA A 19 15.88 5.60 -12.81
N HIS A 20 15.46 4.35 -13.02
CA HIS A 20 14.03 3.98 -13.03
C HIS A 20 13.34 4.22 -11.69
N LEU A 21 14.02 3.95 -10.56
CA LEU A 21 13.50 4.24 -9.23
C LEU A 21 13.20 5.72 -9.01
N GLU A 22 14.15 6.60 -9.36
CA GLU A 22 13.95 8.04 -9.22
C GLU A 22 12.87 8.58 -10.17
N LEU A 23 12.81 8.04 -11.38
CA LEU A 23 11.75 8.38 -12.35
C LEU A 23 10.37 7.93 -11.84
N ALA A 24 10.26 6.71 -11.32
CA ALA A 24 9.02 6.19 -10.74
C ALA A 24 8.58 6.99 -9.50
N ARG A 25 9.51 7.41 -8.63
CA ARG A 25 9.22 8.31 -7.51
C ARG A 25 8.65 9.64 -7.99
N LEU A 26 9.21 10.19 -9.08
CA LEU A 26 8.74 11.44 -9.66
C LEU A 26 7.35 11.28 -10.27
N TYR A 27 7.11 10.21 -11.04
CA TYR A 27 5.79 9.89 -11.58
C TYR A 27 4.74 9.69 -10.48
N ARG A 28 5.11 9.02 -9.39
CA ARG A 28 4.24 8.88 -8.21
C ARG A 28 3.85 10.24 -7.63
N LYS A 29 4.80 11.16 -7.46
CA LYS A 29 4.54 12.53 -6.97
C LYS A 29 3.63 13.33 -7.91
N MET A 30 3.69 13.04 -9.22
CA MET A 30 2.80 13.63 -10.23
C MET A 30 1.42 12.97 -10.29
N GLY A 31 1.14 11.96 -9.45
CA GLY A 31 -0.10 11.16 -9.51
C GLY A 31 -0.16 10.18 -10.69
N ARG A 32 0.92 10.07 -11.47
CA ARG A 32 1.05 9.16 -12.61
C ARG A 32 1.45 7.76 -12.13
N ILE A 33 0.59 7.12 -11.35
CA ILE A 33 0.89 5.84 -10.69
C ILE A 33 1.12 4.71 -11.70
N GLY A 34 0.40 4.71 -12.82
CA GLY A 34 0.58 3.73 -13.90
C GLY A 34 1.99 3.78 -14.50
N ASP A 35 2.46 4.98 -14.82
CA ASP A 35 3.79 5.19 -15.40
C ASP A 35 4.89 4.85 -14.39
N ALA A 36 4.69 5.18 -13.11
CA ALA A 36 5.61 4.80 -12.05
C ALA A 36 5.80 3.28 -11.94
N ILE A 37 4.71 2.50 -12.09
CA ILE A 37 4.79 1.03 -12.07
C ILE A 37 5.54 0.55 -13.31
N ALA A 38 5.18 1.06 -14.50
CA ALA A 38 5.77 0.66 -15.76
C ALA A 38 7.29 0.86 -15.78
N GLU A 39 7.79 1.96 -15.20
CA GLU A 39 9.24 2.22 -15.11
C GLU A 39 10.00 1.17 -14.28
N ILE A 40 9.45 0.77 -13.14
CA ILE A 40 10.12 -0.23 -12.30
C ILE A 40 9.96 -1.63 -12.93
N GLU A 41 8.83 -1.92 -13.58
CA GLU A 41 8.66 -3.15 -14.36
C GLU A 41 9.63 -3.23 -15.53
N LEU A 42 9.88 -2.11 -16.22
CA LEU A 42 10.89 -2.04 -17.27
C LEU A 42 12.27 -2.40 -16.73
N ALA A 43 12.65 -1.82 -15.58
CA ALA A 43 13.93 -2.10 -14.95
C ALA A 43 14.09 -3.58 -14.53
N LYS A 44 13.00 -4.26 -14.17
CA LYS A 44 13.01 -5.70 -13.84
C LYS A 44 13.44 -6.58 -15.02
N HIS A 45 13.25 -6.15 -16.27
CA HIS A 45 13.71 -6.91 -17.43
C HIS A 45 15.24 -7.03 -17.49
N TYR A 46 15.97 -6.12 -16.83
CA TYR A 46 17.42 -6.07 -16.85
C TYR A 46 18.07 -6.69 -15.60
N GLY A 47 17.28 -7.06 -14.59
CA GLY A 47 17.76 -7.70 -13.37
C GLY A 47 16.71 -7.81 -12.28
N GLU A 48 16.99 -8.64 -11.27
CA GLU A 48 16.11 -8.78 -10.11
C GLU A 48 15.99 -7.42 -9.39
N PRO A 49 14.77 -6.96 -9.07
CA PRO A 49 14.56 -5.70 -8.38
C PRO A 49 15.22 -5.73 -7.01
N ASN A 50 16.02 -4.71 -6.75
CA ASN A 50 16.59 -4.50 -5.43
C ASN A 50 15.50 -4.20 -4.39
N ARG A 51 15.91 -4.17 -3.12
CA ARG A 51 15.05 -3.91 -1.97
C ARG A 51 14.15 -2.68 -2.16
N ASP A 52 14.73 -1.57 -2.63
CA ASP A 52 14.01 -0.31 -2.81
C ASP A 52 12.97 -0.38 -3.93
N ALA A 53 13.28 -1.10 -5.01
CA ALA A 53 12.35 -1.33 -6.11
C ALA A 53 11.17 -2.20 -5.69
N LYS A 54 11.41 -3.25 -4.90
CA LYS A 54 10.33 -4.07 -4.32
C LYS A 54 9.42 -3.24 -3.41
N LEU A 55 10.01 -2.41 -2.54
CA LEU A 55 9.27 -1.55 -1.63
C LEU A 55 8.43 -0.51 -2.40
N LEU A 56 9.03 0.18 -3.37
CA LEU A 56 8.33 1.20 -4.16
C LEU A 56 7.21 0.59 -5.00
N LEU A 57 7.42 -0.57 -5.63
CA LEU A 57 6.35 -1.28 -6.34
C LEU A 57 5.19 -1.66 -5.42
N ALA A 58 5.48 -2.19 -4.22
CA ALA A 58 4.43 -2.52 -3.26
C ALA A 58 3.62 -1.28 -2.86
N GLN A 59 4.29 -0.14 -2.60
CA GLN A 59 3.61 1.12 -2.32
C GLN A 59 2.75 1.58 -3.50
N LEU A 60 3.27 1.52 -4.73
CA LEU A 60 2.54 1.92 -5.94
C LEU A 60 1.31 1.03 -6.21
N TYR A 61 1.42 -0.27 -5.95
CA TYR A 61 0.30 -1.21 -6.04
C TYR A 61 -0.80 -0.92 -5.03
N VAL A 62 -0.43 -0.56 -3.79
CA VAL A 62 -1.38 -0.11 -2.78
C VAL A 62 -2.02 1.22 -3.19
N ASP A 63 -1.24 2.18 -3.66
CA ASP A 63 -1.72 3.50 -4.10
C ASP A 63 -2.70 3.37 -5.29
N LYS A 64 -2.42 2.45 -6.23
CA LYS A 64 -3.29 2.13 -7.37
C LYS A 64 -4.50 1.27 -6.99
N GLY A 65 -4.41 0.49 -5.92
CA GLY A 65 -5.41 -0.50 -5.55
C GLY A 65 -5.41 -1.76 -6.42
N SER A 66 -4.27 -2.11 -7.03
CA SER A 66 -4.11 -3.25 -7.95
C SER A 66 -2.93 -4.12 -7.52
N ASN A 67 -2.91 -5.41 -7.88
CA ASN A 67 -1.82 -6.34 -7.54
C ASN A 67 -1.52 -6.39 -6.02
N LEU A 68 -2.57 -6.35 -5.20
CA LEU A 68 -2.46 -6.27 -3.73
C LEU A 68 -1.80 -7.52 -3.15
N GLU A 69 -2.01 -8.68 -3.76
CA GLU A 69 -1.36 -9.95 -3.39
C GLU A 69 0.14 -9.89 -3.64
N LEU A 70 0.56 -9.30 -4.76
CA LEU A 70 1.97 -9.13 -5.10
C LEU A 70 2.63 -8.08 -4.21
N ALA A 71 1.92 -6.99 -3.89
CA ALA A 71 2.36 -6.01 -2.89
C ALA A 71 2.58 -6.68 -1.52
N GLU A 72 1.64 -7.53 -1.09
CA GLU A 72 1.76 -8.28 0.17
C GLU A 72 3.00 -9.19 0.16
N LYS A 73 3.20 -9.92 -0.94
CA LYS A 73 4.37 -10.79 -1.12
C LYS A 73 5.68 -10.01 -0.98
N TYR A 74 5.83 -8.88 -1.68
CA TYR A 74 7.04 -8.06 -1.57
C TYR A 74 7.25 -7.51 -0.17
N LEU A 75 6.20 -7.05 0.51
CA LEU A 75 6.32 -6.54 1.88
C LEU A 75 6.66 -7.64 2.88
N ASN A 76 6.14 -8.86 2.69
CA ASN A 76 6.51 -10.03 3.48
C ASN A 76 7.97 -10.41 3.27
N GLU A 77 8.47 -10.41 2.02
CA GLU A 77 9.89 -10.62 1.72
C GLU A 77 10.78 -9.56 2.39
N LEU A 78 10.39 -8.30 2.36
CA LEU A 78 11.17 -7.17 2.92
C LEU A 78 11.20 -7.15 4.45
N THR A 79 10.20 -7.76 5.10
CA THR A 79 10.09 -7.87 6.56
C THR A 79 10.48 -9.26 7.06
N ALA A 80 10.89 -10.17 6.17
CA ALA A 80 11.39 -11.49 6.53
C ALA A 80 12.76 -11.37 7.22
N GLY A 81 13.03 -12.27 8.17
CA GLY A 81 14.33 -12.32 8.86
C GLY A 81 14.47 -11.36 10.06
N GLY A 82 13.37 -10.78 10.55
CA GLY A 82 13.36 -9.98 11.77
C GLY A 82 13.88 -8.54 11.59
N VAL A 83 14.20 -8.13 10.36
CA VAL A 83 14.54 -6.74 10.07
C VAL A 83 13.26 -5.91 10.09
N VAL A 84 13.15 -5.06 11.11
CA VAL A 84 12.07 -4.07 11.22
C VAL A 84 12.43 -2.92 10.29
N ASP A 85 11.85 -2.93 9.09
CA ASP A 85 11.86 -1.76 8.20
C ASP A 85 10.59 -0.93 8.42
N PRO A 86 10.73 0.29 8.97
CA PRO A 86 9.60 1.19 9.17
C PRO A 86 8.82 1.41 7.88
N GLU A 87 9.47 1.60 6.74
CA GLU A 87 8.80 1.94 5.49
C GLU A 87 8.01 0.75 4.91
N ALA A 88 8.58 -0.45 4.97
CA ALA A 88 7.89 -1.66 4.57
C ALA A 88 6.70 -1.98 5.48
N MET A 89 6.86 -1.83 6.80
CA MET A 89 5.75 -2.04 7.74
C MET A 89 4.66 -0.98 7.59
N LYS A 90 5.01 0.31 7.42
CA LYS A 90 4.06 1.39 7.13
C LYS A 90 3.28 1.10 5.84
N ALA A 91 3.94 0.61 4.80
CA ALA A 91 3.29 0.18 3.56
C ALA A 91 2.34 -1.03 3.78
N LYS A 92 2.73 -1.97 4.64
CA LYS A 92 1.92 -3.16 4.98
C LYS A 92 0.66 -2.79 5.77
N VAL A 93 0.74 -1.82 6.67
CA VAL A 93 -0.44 -1.23 7.33
C VAL A 93 -1.40 -0.65 6.30
N ARG A 94 -0.91 0.18 5.37
CA ARG A 94 -1.73 0.79 4.31
C ARG A 94 -2.37 -0.27 3.41
N LEU A 95 -1.63 -1.32 3.05
CA LEU A 95 -2.15 -2.47 2.30
C LEU A 95 -3.32 -3.14 3.01
N PHE A 96 -3.17 -3.49 4.30
CA PHE A 96 -4.24 -4.14 5.05
C PHE A 96 -5.43 -3.22 5.27
N MET A 97 -5.21 -1.92 5.48
CA MET A 97 -6.27 -0.92 5.54
C MET A 97 -7.03 -0.79 4.20
N PHE A 98 -6.34 -0.93 3.07
CA PHE A 98 -6.96 -0.96 1.75
C PHE A 98 -7.80 -2.23 1.58
N LYS A 99 -7.27 -3.39 1.96
CA LYS A 99 -7.97 -4.69 1.99
C LYS A 99 -9.10 -4.75 3.03
N LYS A 100 -9.23 -3.72 3.88
CA LYS A 100 -10.18 -3.63 5.02
C LYS A 100 -9.95 -4.71 6.09
N ASP A 101 -8.77 -5.31 6.09
CA ASP A 101 -8.33 -6.19 7.16
C ASP A 101 -7.75 -5.33 8.30
N PHE A 102 -8.65 -4.72 9.06
CA PHE A 102 -8.27 -3.88 10.20
C PHE A 102 -7.62 -4.67 11.34
N GLY A 103 -7.80 -5.99 11.37
CA GLY A 103 -7.18 -6.86 12.37
C GLY A 103 -5.70 -7.05 12.09
N ALA A 104 -5.36 -7.41 10.85
CA ALA A 104 -3.97 -7.51 10.41
C ALA A 104 -3.27 -6.14 10.45
N ALA A 105 -3.94 -5.08 10.01
CA ALA A 105 -3.39 -3.72 10.10
C ALA A 105 -3.06 -3.31 11.54
N GLY A 106 -3.92 -3.65 12.52
CA GLY A 106 -3.70 -3.36 13.94
C GLY A 106 -2.42 -3.98 14.48
N ARG A 107 -2.23 -5.28 14.23
CA ARG A 107 -1.02 -5.99 14.69
C ARG A 107 0.28 -5.38 14.14
N VAL A 108 0.29 -4.98 12.88
CA VAL A 108 1.48 -4.37 12.27
C VAL A 108 1.74 -2.97 12.84
N VAL A 109 0.69 -2.17 13.09
CA VAL A 109 0.85 -0.85 13.75
C VAL A 109 1.37 -1.01 15.18
N GLU A 110 0.87 -2.00 15.93
CA GLU A 110 1.34 -2.29 17.28
C GLU A 110 2.83 -2.64 17.30
N GLN A 111 3.28 -3.52 16.39
CA GLN A 111 4.71 -3.84 16.23
C GLN A 111 5.55 -2.60 15.89
N LEU A 112 5.04 -1.73 15.02
CA LEU A 112 5.73 -0.47 14.68
C LEU A 112 5.84 0.47 15.88
N GLU A 113 4.81 0.57 16.70
CA GLU A 113 4.77 1.43 17.89
C GLU A 113 5.68 0.90 19.01
N GLU A 114 5.82 -0.42 19.14
CA GLU A 114 6.77 -1.03 20.08
C GLU A 114 8.22 -0.64 19.76
N VAL A 115 8.58 -0.58 18.48
CA VAL A 115 9.95 -0.27 18.03
C VAL A 115 10.17 1.23 17.87
N PHE A 116 9.14 1.97 17.43
CA PHE A 116 9.20 3.41 17.14
C PHE A 116 8.04 4.17 17.82
N PRO A 117 8.02 4.25 19.16
CA PRO A 117 6.91 4.85 19.91
C PRO A 117 6.72 6.35 19.67
N GLU A 118 7.77 7.05 19.25
CA GLU A 118 7.75 8.50 19.02
C GLU A 118 7.56 8.89 17.54
N ASP A 119 7.49 7.91 16.62
CA ASP A 119 7.32 8.19 15.19
C ASP A 119 5.91 8.77 14.90
N GLU A 120 5.88 10.00 14.40
CA GLU A 120 4.63 10.71 14.10
C GLU A 120 3.80 10.02 13.02
N ASP A 121 4.42 9.36 12.04
CA ASP A 121 3.72 8.61 11.01
C ASP A 121 3.06 7.37 11.60
N VAL A 122 3.72 6.69 12.55
CA VAL A 122 3.14 5.52 13.25
C VAL A 122 1.90 5.95 14.03
N ARG A 123 2.00 7.07 14.78
CA ARG A 123 0.85 7.65 15.49
C ARG A 123 -0.29 8.02 14.53
N ARG A 124 0.04 8.62 13.38
CA ARG A 124 -0.94 8.98 12.34
C ARG A 124 -1.62 7.74 11.75
N LEU A 125 -0.85 6.69 11.44
CA LEU A 125 -1.38 5.43 10.90
C LEU A 125 -2.33 4.76 11.90
N LYS A 126 -2.00 4.76 13.19
CA LYS A 126 -2.86 4.24 14.25
C LYS A 126 -4.20 4.99 14.31
N ALA A 127 -4.15 6.32 14.26
CA ALA A 127 -5.35 7.16 14.23
C ALA A 127 -6.20 6.89 12.98
N GLU A 128 -5.57 6.82 11.80
CA GLU A 128 -6.27 6.54 10.54
C GLU A 128 -6.93 5.15 10.55
N LEU A 129 -6.24 4.14 11.09
CA LEU A 129 -6.77 2.80 11.25
C LEU A 129 -8.03 2.78 12.13
N ALA A 130 -7.98 3.45 13.27
CA ALA A 130 -9.12 3.55 14.19
C ALA A 130 -10.34 4.19 13.51
N ASP A 131 -10.12 5.27 12.75
CA ASP A 131 -11.17 5.95 12.00
C ASP A 131 -11.78 5.09 10.90
N ARG A 132 -10.95 4.39 10.12
CA ARG A 132 -11.45 3.49 9.07
C ARG A 132 -12.24 2.33 9.67
N ARG A 133 -11.77 1.74 10.77
CA ARG A 133 -12.45 0.67 11.50
C ARG A 133 -13.83 1.13 12.02
N ARG A 134 -13.90 2.32 12.61
CA ARG A 134 -15.15 2.93 13.09
C ARG A 134 -16.13 3.23 11.95
N LYS A 135 -15.66 3.78 10.84
CA LYS A 135 -16.50 4.05 9.65
C LYS A 135 -17.05 2.75 9.06
N ALA A 136 -16.26 1.68 9.03
CA ALA A 136 -16.67 0.37 8.55
C ALA A 136 -17.74 -0.28 9.45
N SER A 137 -17.64 -0.17 10.77
CA SER A 137 -18.65 -0.71 11.70
C SER A 137 -19.99 0.02 11.58
N LYS A 138 -19.98 1.36 11.46
CA LYS A 138 -21.20 2.17 11.28
C LYS A 138 -21.95 1.84 9.99
N LYS A 139 -21.24 1.60 8.87
CA LYS A 139 -21.84 1.19 7.58
C LYS A 139 -22.56 -0.17 7.66
N ARG A 140 -22.10 -1.10 8.51
CA ARG A 140 -22.75 -2.41 8.70
C ARG A 140 -24.03 -2.31 9.53
N GLY A 141 -24.10 -1.41 10.50
CA GLY A 141 -25.30 -1.18 11.31
C GLY A 141 -26.45 -0.51 10.54
N HIS A 142 -26.15 0.35 9.57
CA HIS A 142 -27.18 1.09 8.82
C HIS A 142 -27.88 0.25 7.73
N ARG A 143 -27.24 -0.81 7.20
CA ARG A 143 -27.86 -1.70 6.18
C ARG A 143 -28.89 -2.69 6.73
N ARG A 144 -29.05 -2.82 8.05
CA ARG A 144 -29.98 -3.78 8.67
C ARG A 144 -31.39 -3.24 8.97
N LYS A 145 -31.68 -1.96 8.72
CA LYS A 145 -32.99 -1.33 9.01
C LYS A 145 -33.90 -1.10 7.80
N GLY A 146 -33.70 -1.80 6.68
CA GLY A 146 -34.46 -1.59 5.42
C GLY A 146 -35.27 -2.78 4.90
N GLY A 147 -35.35 -3.90 5.63
CA GLY A 147 -36.05 -5.11 5.19
C GLY A 147 -37.16 -5.49 6.16
N GLY A 148 -38.18 -4.63 6.27
CA GLY A 148 -39.43 -5.01 6.94
C GLY A 148 -40.12 -6.10 6.13
N PHE A 149 -39.89 -7.36 6.49
CA PHE A 149 -40.71 -8.48 6.04
C PHE A 149 -42.14 -8.23 6.52
N LYS A 150 -43.02 -7.79 5.63
CA LYS A 150 -44.47 -7.76 5.86
C LYS A 150 -44.94 -9.21 5.77
N ILE A 151 -45.05 -9.87 6.93
CA ILE A 151 -45.71 -11.17 7.05
C ILE A 151 -47.19 -10.91 6.78
N ILE A 152 -47.66 -11.25 5.59
CA ILE A 152 -49.09 -11.29 5.29
C ILE A 152 -49.59 -12.61 5.90
N ARG A 153 -50.24 -12.55 7.07
CA ARG A 153 -51.17 -13.60 7.47
C ARG A 153 -52.39 -13.47 6.55
N MET A 154 -52.61 -14.46 5.71
CA MET A 154 -53.90 -14.73 5.10
C MET A 154 -54.62 -15.68 6.07
N ASP A 155 -55.57 -15.13 6.82
CA ASP A 155 -56.56 -15.91 7.56
C ASP A 155 -57.72 -16.24 6.61
N GLN A 156 -58.08 -17.54 6.63
CA GLN A 156 -59.32 -18.25 6.26
C GLN A 156 -60.14 -17.82 5.03
#